data_AF-A0A089LFB2-F1
#
_entry.id   AF-A0A089LFB2-F1
#
_cell.length_a   1.000
_cell.length_b   1.000
_cell.length_c   1.000
_cell.angle_alpha   90.00
_cell.angle_beta   90.00
_cell.angle_gamma   90.00
#
_symmetry.space_group_name_H-M   'P 1'
#
loop_
_entity.id
_entity.type
_entity.pdbx_description
1 polymer ?
#
loop_
_entity_poly.entity_id
_entity_poly.type
_entity_poly.pdbx_seq_one_letter_code
_entity_poly.pdbx_strand_id
1 'polypeptide(L)'
;MRKNNLLVLVTLISGILAGCTDGSNQSEAPAPAGLNSVNSVDSVDSISSRDEGVESSAITDRSLENIRQITLTWSLNQDAVNPEAPLEYTDPETIDLFVRAVHSAVRIPGILNITAPDYDMVLASEQEQYALRLWINESSEQAMIMDKSDTHTGYALTQESTAELMMLMFAESSFEELAFSAKRNSAGDLVAVPKGLPENNYSLSGGPAAELQGVMYHTIHLFYGDHNAINALVAHDPTTDEVHVGWSDELHSSDNGWNNAFMSSYNLLIPWDEEHLLFLESELTEEAGQYHLSAYNVVTGAVERLREDFWPLTQEYDYIYMHQWNADKQQLFLQSYLGNVWIFDLKTGDDELHLLKYPVIPHSTTGAPSLFLSPTLERFVHDDESGQLTFFNNKGVQLRTIALPADQYVPSEKIKWNPAGTIAWMDQAPMDQNRILGIDIDYLKIAPQEIRFFDPDGLPIASVQAQDGTEGAAVEVAGWMDANIAVMKSYTLKPGSRSDAAPELKDASYFLYDVKNKKQGSRSKSMPPDAAVTADRQGHVAGNTENIIVSHSEITYKAIEATKR
;
A
#
# COMPACT_ATOMS: atom_id res chain seq x y z
N MET A 1 35.18 34.94 -8.21
CA MET A 1 35.05 36.41 -8.04
C MET A 1 33.64 36.84 -8.43
N ARG A 2 32.79 37.13 -7.43
CA ARG A 2 31.70 38.14 -7.36
C ARG A 2 30.63 37.63 -6.40
N LYS A 3 30.70 38.17 -5.17
CA LYS A 3 29.66 38.08 -4.14
C LYS A 3 28.51 38.99 -4.55
N ASN A 4 27.27 38.50 -4.51
CA ASN A 4 26.09 39.34 -4.45
C ASN A 4 25.25 38.96 -3.23
N ASN A 5 24.95 39.98 -2.44
CA ASN A 5 24.23 39.93 -1.17
C ASN A 5 22.74 39.68 -1.42
N LEU A 6 22.15 38.73 -0.69
CA LEU A 6 20.70 38.59 -0.57
C LEU A 6 20.25 39.31 0.71
N LEU A 7 19.39 40.32 0.54
CA LEU A 7 18.80 41.12 1.61
C LEU A 7 17.50 40.44 2.05
N VAL A 8 17.43 40.06 3.33
CA VAL A 8 16.25 39.53 4.02
C VAL A 8 15.26 40.68 4.30
N LEU A 9 13.98 40.52 3.93
CA LEU A 9 12.90 41.40 4.36
C LEU A 9 11.79 40.55 5.01
N VAL A 10 11.79 40.54 6.34
CA VAL A 10 10.69 40.02 7.18
C VAL A 10 9.76 41.19 7.48
N THR A 11 8.47 41.05 7.22
CA THR A 11 7.46 41.99 7.75
C THR A 11 6.32 41.21 8.39
N LEU A 12 6.32 41.19 9.73
CA LEU A 12 5.18 40.86 10.59
C LEU A 12 4.15 41.99 10.53
N ILE A 13 2.87 41.67 10.37
CA ILE A 13 1.78 42.55 10.78
C ILE A 13 0.76 41.73 11.58
N SER A 14 0.85 41.85 12.90
CA SER A 14 -0.24 41.59 13.83
C SER A 14 -1.03 42.89 14.02
N GLY A 15 -2.35 42.83 13.83
CA GLY A 15 -3.25 43.96 14.01
C GLY A 15 -4.55 43.52 14.65
N ILE A 16 -4.60 43.65 15.97
CA ILE A 16 -5.76 43.51 16.85
C ILE A 16 -6.78 44.61 16.51
N LEU A 17 -8.07 44.26 16.37
CA LEU A 17 -9.18 45.18 16.67
C LEU A 17 -10.32 44.40 17.35
N ALA A 18 -10.52 44.74 18.61
CA ALA A 18 -11.70 44.42 19.40
C ALA A 18 -12.86 45.37 19.05
N GLY A 19 -14.10 44.90 19.17
CA GLY A 19 -15.29 45.74 19.11
C GLY A 19 -16.59 44.95 19.29
N CYS A 20 -17.12 44.98 20.52
CA CYS A 20 -18.40 44.42 20.94
C CYS A 20 -19.61 45.12 20.27
N THR A 21 -20.74 44.42 20.08
CA THR A 21 -21.98 44.51 20.91
C THR A 21 -23.17 43.75 20.29
N ASP A 22 -23.78 42.91 21.15
CA ASP A 22 -25.21 42.63 21.38
C ASP A 22 -26.21 42.14 20.32
N GLY A 23 -26.95 41.08 20.69
CA GLY A 23 -28.23 40.71 20.06
C GLY A 23 -28.82 39.32 20.40
N SER A 24 -29.12 39.04 21.68
CA SER A 24 -30.24 38.21 22.23
C SER A 24 -30.82 36.97 21.49
N ASN A 25 -30.84 35.81 22.18
CA ASN A 25 -32.04 35.08 22.68
C ASN A 25 -31.64 33.66 23.18
N GLN A 26 -31.71 33.37 24.49
CA GLN A 26 -32.73 32.55 25.20
C GLN A 26 -32.89 31.11 24.64
N SER A 27 -32.76 30.00 25.39
CA SER A 27 -33.22 29.64 26.75
C SER A 27 -32.27 28.60 27.41
N GLU A 28 -31.87 28.68 28.68
CA GLU A 28 -32.54 28.17 29.91
C GLU A 28 -33.11 26.74 29.80
N ALA A 29 -32.94 25.77 30.71
CA ALA A 29 -32.27 25.61 32.02
C ALA A 29 -32.41 24.09 32.42
N PRO A 30 -32.41 23.66 33.70
CA PRO A 30 -31.23 23.27 34.49
C PRO A 30 -31.31 21.85 35.10
N ALA A 31 -30.22 21.40 35.73
CA ALA A 31 -30.20 20.30 36.71
C ALA A 31 -30.85 20.71 38.05
N PRO A 32 -31.17 19.73 38.92
CA PRO A 32 -30.88 19.94 40.34
C PRO A 32 -30.25 18.74 41.05
N ALA A 33 -29.51 19.09 42.09
CA ALA A 33 -28.90 18.24 43.11
C ALA A 33 -29.93 17.67 44.11
N GLY A 34 -29.51 16.67 44.90
CA GLY A 34 -30.21 16.30 46.13
C GLY A 34 -29.72 15.02 46.81
N LEU A 35 -28.76 15.17 47.73
CA LEU A 35 -28.46 14.20 48.80
C LEU A 35 -29.63 14.11 49.79
N ASN A 36 -29.92 12.92 50.31
CA ASN A 36 -30.36 12.74 51.71
C ASN A 36 -30.20 11.29 52.20
N SER A 37 -29.99 11.23 53.51
CA SER A 37 -29.44 10.16 54.35
C SER A 37 -30.49 9.28 55.06
N VAL A 38 -30.12 8.01 55.29
CA VAL A 38 -30.21 7.20 56.54
C VAL A 38 -31.55 7.01 57.27
N ASN A 39 -31.95 5.73 57.46
CA ASN A 39 -32.33 5.09 58.75
C ASN A 39 -32.59 3.58 58.54
N SER A 40 -31.75 2.70 59.10
CA SER A 40 -31.94 1.88 60.33
C SER A 40 -32.94 0.70 60.17
N VAL A 41 -32.44 -0.52 59.96
CA VAL A 41 -32.26 -1.62 60.94
C VAL A 41 -33.58 -2.21 61.45
N ASP A 42 -33.86 -3.46 61.05
CA ASP A 42 -34.32 -4.51 61.96
C ASP A 42 -33.83 -5.88 61.46
N SER A 43 -33.21 -6.61 62.38
CA SER A 43 -32.65 -7.95 62.24
C SER A 43 -33.74 -9.02 62.44
N VAL A 44 -33.48 -10.26 61.99
CA VAL A 44 -33.50 -11.49 62.83
C VAL A 44 -33.34 -12.76 61.95
N ASP A 45 -32.27 -13.49 62.28
CA ASP A 45 -32.04 -14.94 62.31
C ASP A 45 -32.03 -15.85 61.06
N SER A 46 -30.78 -16.24 60.75
CA SER A 46 -30.23 -17.60 60.70
C SER A 46 -30.81 -18.64 59.74
N ILE A 47 -30.01 -19.03 58.73
CA ILE A 47 -29.76 -20.44 58.41
C ILE A 47 -28.27 -20.62 58.05
N SER A 48 -27.66 -21.56 58.76
CA SER A 48 -26.30 -22.07 58.62
C SER A 48 -26.18 -23.06 57.44
N SER A 49 -24.94 -23.22 56.96
CA SER A 49 -24.39 -24.29 56.13
C SER A 49 -24.54 -24.17 54.61
N ARG A 50 -23.43 -23.85 53.95
CA ARG A 50 -22.63 -24.86 53.24
C ARG A 50 -21.28 -24.28 52.83
N ASP A 51 -20.26 -24.85 53.43
CA ASP A 51 -18.87 -24.82 53.00
C ASP A 51 -18.77 -25.86 51.87
N GLU A 52 -18.56 -25.42 50.64
CA GLU A 52 -17.94 -26.23 49.59
C GLU A 52 -16.88 -25.35 48.92
N GLY A 53 -15.63 -25.79 49.10
CA GLY A 53 -14.44 -25.10 48.66
C GLY A 53 -14.36 -24.96 47.15
N VAL A 54 -13.87 -23.80 46.73
CA VAL A 54 -13.27 -23.60 45.42
C VAL A 54 -11.77 -23.47 45.69
N GLU A 55 -11.03 -24.55 45.44
CA GLU A 55 -9.57 -24.48 45.31
C GLU A 55 -9.25 -23.56 44.14
N SER A 56 -8.60 -22.44 44.45
CA SER A 56 -7.90 -21.60 43.48
C SER A 56 -6.62 -22.34 43.08
N SER A 57 -6.58 -22.94 41.89
CA SER A 57 -5.33 -23.40 41.30
C SER A 57 -4.61 -22.19 40.70
N ALA A 58 -3.60 -21.67 41.39
CA ALA A 58 -2.74 -20.64 40.81
C ALA A 58 -2.05 -21.20 39.56
N ILE A 59 -1.85 -20.38 38.52
CA ILE A 59 -1.13 -20.78 37.29
C ILE A 59 0.26 -21.34 37.62
N THR A 60 0.88 -20.83 38.69
CA THR A 60 2.20 -21.23 39.21
C THR A 60 2.22 -22.63 39.82
N ASP A 61 1.06 -23.21 40.17
CA ASP A 61 0.96 -24.56 40.77
C ASP A 61 0.64 -25.65 39.74
N ARG A 62 0.53 -25.29 38.44
CA ARG A 62 0.27 -26.27 37.38
C ARG A 62 1.56 -26.99 36.97
N SER A 63 1.44 -28.28 36.68
CA SER A 63 2.56 -29.05 36.14
C SER A 63 2.82 -28.63 34.69
N LEU A 64 3.74 -27.69 34.51
CA LEU A 64 4.28 -27.32 33.21
C LEU A 64 5.42 -28.27 32.78
N GLU A 65 5.47 -29.47 33.37
CA GLU A 65 6.44 -30.49 32.99
C GLU A 65 6.08 -31.04 31.59
N ASN A 66 7.08 -31.12 30.71
CA ASN A 66 6.95 -31.66 29.34
C ASN A 66 6.21 -30.76 28.33
N ILE A 67 6.21 -29.43 28.50
CA ILE A 67 5.90 -28.52 27.39
C ILE A 67 6.89 -28.77 26.24
N ARG A 68 6.37 -28.89 25.02
CA ARG A 68 7.16 -29.17 23.81
C ARG A 68 7.03 -28.11 22.73
N GLN A 69 6.04 -27.24 22.87
CA GLN A 69 5.80 -26.17 21.91
C GLN A 69 5.18 -24.98 22.65
N ILE A 70 5.62 -23.79 22.25
CA ILE A 70 5.00 -22.53 22.65
C ILE A 70 4.58 -21.81 21.37
N THR A 71 3.34 -21.35 21.36
CA THR A 71 2.78 -20.58 20.26
C THR A 71 2.37 -19.20 20.79
N LEU A 72 2.91 -18.14 20.20
CA LEU A 72 2.45 -16.76 20.44
C LEU A 72 1.65 -16.30 19.24
N THR A 73 0.51 -15.68 19.49
CA THR A 73 -0.33 -15.04 18.47
C THR A 73 -0.62 -13.62 18.91
N TRP A 74 -0.49 -12.66 18.01
CA TRP A 74 -0.86 -11.27 18.32
C TRP A 74 -2.31 -11.20 18.79
N SER A 75 -2.55 -10.55 19.93
CA SER A 75 -3.91 -10.40 20.45
C SER A 75 -4.59 -9.23 19.75
N LEU A 76 -5.33 -9.52 18.68
CA LEU A 76 -6.08 -8.53 17.90
C LEU A 76 -6.94 -7.62 18.80
N ASN A 77 -6.63 -6.32 18.81
CA ASN A 77 -7.68 -5.31 18.96
C ASN A 77 -8.64 -5.48 17.78
N GLN A 78 -9.95 -5.35 18.01
CA GLN A 78 -11.03 -5.78 17.11
C GLN A 78 -11.05 -5.15 15.71
N ASP A 79 -10.06 -4.34 15.32
CA ASP A 79 -10.04 -3.51 14.12
C ASP A 79 -8.90 -3.82 13.10
N ALA A 80 -8.04 -4.83 13.32
CA ALA A 80 -6.97 -5.17 12.36
C ALA A 80 -7.36 -6.32 11.40
N VAL A 81 -7.34 -6.03 10.09
CA VAL A 81 -7.63 -6.96 8.99
C VAL A 81 -6.34 -7.61 8.48
N ASN A 82 -5.60 -8.29 9.35
CA ASN A 82 -4.70 -9.41 9.02
C ASN A 82 -4.08 -9.96 10.31
N PRO A 83 -4.40 -11.18 10.78
CA PRO A 83 -3.64 -11.78 11.86
C PRO A 83 -2.27 -12.22 11.30
N GLU A 84 -1.19 -11.68 11.85
CA GLU A 84 0.17 -12.18 11.62
C GLU A 84 0.23 -13.70 11.91
N ALA A 85 1.14 -14.40 11.22
CA ALA A 85 1.36 -15.82 11.48
C ALA A 85 1.82 -16.03 12.94
N PRO A 86 1.39 -17.11 13.62
CA PRO A 86 1.79 -17.35 14.99
C PRO A 86 3.29 -17.65 15.09
N LEU A 87 3.95 -17.08 16.10
CA LEU A 87 5.34 -17.40 16.42
C LEU A 87 5.38 -18.75 17.16
N GLU A 88 6.13 -19.70 16.63
CA GLU A 88 6.25 -21.04 17.23
C GLU A 88 7.67 -21.32 17.72
N TYR A 89 7.79 -21.69 18.99
CA TYR A 89 9.03 -22.11 19.62
C TYR A 89 8.97 -23.60 19.97
N THR A 90 9.94 -24.36 19.46
CA THR A 90 10.09 -25.81 19.74
C THR A 90 11.45 -26.16 20.33
N ASP A 91 12.36 -25.19 20.46
CA ASP A 91 13.66 -25.46 21.05
C ASP A 91 13.57 -25.54 22.59
N PRO A 92 14.26 -26.51 23.21
CA PRO A 92 14.17 -26.71 24.66
C PRO A 92 14.65 -25.54 25.53
N GLU A 93 15.63 -24.74 25.06
CA GLU A 93 16.19 -23.64 25.85
C GLU A 93 15.20 -22.47 25.92
N THR A 94 14.56 -22.13 24.80
CA THR A 94 13.49 -21.14 24.74
C THR A 94 12.25 -21.59 25.50
N ILE A 95 11.86 -22.86 25.37
CA ILE A 95 10.71 -23.39 26.13
C ILE A 95 10.98 -23.26 27.64
N ASP A 96 12.19 -23.57 28.10
CA ASP A 96 12.56 -23.41 29.51
C ASP A 96 12.47 -21.94 29.95
N LEU A 97 12.87 -20.98 29.13
CA LEU A 97 12.73 -19.54 29.43
C LEU A 97 11.28 -19.14 29.73
N PHE A 98 10.34 -19.48 28.85
CA PHE A 98 8.92 -19.18 29.05
C PHE A 98 8.34 -19.93 30.26
N VAL A 99 8.67 -21.22 30.44
CA VAL A 99 8.16 -22.01 31.56
C VAL A 99 8.67 -21.44 32.90
N ARG A 100 9.95 -21.05 32.98
CA ARG A 100 10.51 -20.37 34.17
C ARG A 100 9.83 -19.03 34.42
N ALA A 101 9.56 -18.26 33.38
CA ALA A 101 8.87 -16.98 33.50
C ALA A 101 7.45 -17.17 34.09
N VAL A 102 6.68 -18.13 33.58
CA VAL A 102 5.34 -18.44 34.09
C VAL A 102 5.40 -18.95 35.53
N HIS A 103 6.34 -19.85 35.84
CA HIS A 103 6.45 -20.44 37.18
C HIS A 103 6.92 -19.44 38.24
N SER A 104 7.75 -18.47 37.86
CA SER A 104 8.24 -17.42 38.78
C SER A 104 7.30 -16.22 38.92
N ALA A 105 6.20 -16.19 38.15
CA ALA A 105 5.28 -15.07 38.15
C ALA A 105 4.57 -14.89 39.50
N VAL A 106 4.45 -13.65 39.96
CA VAL A 106 3.86 -13.32 41.26
C VAL A 106 2.47 -12.73 41.07
N ARG A 107 1.49 -13.30 41.78
CA ARG A 107 0.09 -12.82 41.75
C ARG A 107 0.01 -11.33 42.10
N ILE A 108 -0.67 -10.56 41.26
CA ILE A 108 -0.93 -9.13 41.51
C ILE A 108 -2.15 -9.00 42.43
N PRO A 109 -2.02 -8.34 43.61
CA PRO A 109 -3.16 -8.16 44.50
C PRO A 109 -4.10 -7.05 44.01
N GLY A 110 -5.42 -7.29 44.07
CA GLY A 110 -6.45 -6.28 43.81
C GLY A 110 -7.20 -6.46 42.48
N ILE A 111 -8.01 -5.46 42.12
CA ILE A 111 -8.71 -5.42 40.83
C ILE A 111 -7.77 -4.81 39.79
N LEU A 112 -7.51 -5.55 38.72
CA LEU A 112 -6.65 -5.13 37.63
C LEU A 112 -7.40 -4.20 36.67
N ASN A 113 -6.84 -3.02 36.42
CA ASN A 113 -7.26 -2.11 35.34
C ASN A 113 -6.20 -2.18 34.25
N ILE A 114 -6.42 -3.01 33.24
CA ILE A 114 -5.40 -3.42 32.27
C ILE A 114 -5.89 -3.15 30.85
N THR A 115 -4.96 -2.84 29.95
CA THR A 115 -5.20 -2.70 28.51
C THR A 115 -5.40 -4.08 27.85
N ALA A 116 -5.68 -4.10 26.55
CA ALA A 116 -5.62 -5.35 25.78
C ALA A 116 -4.22 -5.97 25.90
N PRO A 117 -4.11 -7.32 25.94
CA PRO A 117 -2.81 -7.99 25.90
C PRO A 117 -2.16 -7.81 24.53
N ASP A 118 -0.84 -7.91 24.50
CA ASP A 118 -0.05 -7.86 23.26
C ASP A 118 -0.12 -9.23 22.55
N TYR A 119 -0.06 -10.33 23.33
CA TYR A 119 -0.07 -11.69 22.79
C TYR A 119 -1.04 -12.64 23.52
N ASP A 120 -1.65 -13.55 22.76
CA ASP A 120 -2.20 -14.81 23.25
C ASP A 120 -1.09 -15.88 23.15
N MET A 121 -0.72 -16.48 24.28
CA MET A 121 0.33 -17.50 24.39
C MET A 121 -0.29 -18.87 24.70
N VAL A 122 0.09 -19.90 23.95
CA VAL A 122 -0.30 -21.29 24.18
C VAL A 122 0.95 -22.12 24.48
N LEU A 123 1.00 -22.73 25.67
CA LEU A 123 2.01 -23.72 26.03
C LEU A 123 1.42 -25.11 25.84
N ALA A 124 1.96 -25.89 24.91
CA ALA A 124 1.44 -27.20 24.55
C ALA A 124 2.40 -28.34 24.95
N SER A 125 1.85 -29.36 25.60
CA SER A 125 2.45 -30.68 25.78
C SER A 125 1.75 -31.71 24.88
N GLU A 126 2.15 -32.98 24.94
CA GLU A 126 1.44 -34.05 24.21
C GLU A 126 0.00 -34.27 24.70
N GLN A 127 -0.33 -33.86 25.92
CA GLN A 127 -1.58 -34.20 26.59
C GLN A 127 -2.42 -32.98 26.97
N GLU A 128 -1.80 -31.80 27.11
CA GLU A 128 -2.41 -30.61 27.68
C GLU A 128 -1.99 -29.35 26.94
N GLN A 129 -2.86 -28.33 26.98
CA GLN A 129 -2.59 -26.99 26.46
C GLN A 129 -2.98 -25.95 27.50
N TYR A 130 -2.10 -24.96 27.67
CA TYR A 130 -2.28 -23.86 28.61
C TYR A 130 -2.34 -22.55 27.83
N ALA A 131 -3.51 -21.89 27.84
CA ALA A 131 -3.70 -20.62 27.14
C ALA A 131 -3.60 -19.45 28.12
N LEU A 132 -2.63 -18.57 27.88
CA LEU A 132 -2.32 -17.38 28.67
C LEU A 132 -2.45 -16.14 27.79
N ARG A 133 -2.78 -15.01 28.41
CA ARG A 133 -2.62 -13.67 27.83
C ARG A 133 -1.33 -13.08 28.36
N LEU A 134 -0.54 -12.45 27.48
CA LEU A 134 0.76 -11.88 27.79
C LEU A 134 0.77 -10.40 27.41
N TRP A 135 1.16 -9.56 28.37
CA TRP A 135 1.45 -8.14 28.18
C TRP A 135 2.96 -7.96 28.28
N ILE A 136 3.60 -7.69 27.13
CA ILE A 136 5.02 -7.44 26.99
C ILE A 136 5.28 -6.73 25.66
N ASN A 137 6.10 -5.68 25.70
CA ASN A 137 6.59 -4.92 24.54
C ASN A 137 8.00 -4.39 24.82
N GLU A 138 8.65 -3.78 23.81
CA GLU A 138 10.01 -3.23 23.90
C GLU A 138 10.23 -2.23 25.05
N SER A 139 9.18 -1.55 25.52
CA SER A 139 9.24 -0.57 26.62
C SER A 139 8.86 -1.13 27.99
N SER A 140 8.53 -2.42 28.07
CA SER A 140 7.99 -3.03 29.29
C SER A 140 9.04 -3.16 30.37
N GLU A 141 8.94 -2.34 31.43
CA GLU A 141 9.75 -2.52 32.64
C GLU A 141 9.41 -3.84 33.37
N GLN A 142 8.18 -4.31 33.22
CA GLN A 142 7.69 -5.54 33.83
C GLN A 142 6.53 -6.14 33.02
N ALA A 143 6.69 -7.37 32.56
CA ALA A 143 5.65 -8.10 31.85
C ALA A 143 4.59 -8.68 32.79
N MET A 144 3.41 -8.98 32.24
CA MET A 144 2.30 -9.58 32.98
C MET A 144 1.68 -10.73 32.18
N ILE A 145 1.24 -11.77 32.89
CA ILE A 145 0.45 -12.86 32.33
C ILE A 145 -0.90 -13.02 33.03
N MET A 146 -1.87 -13.60 32.34
CA MET A 146 -3.19 -13.95 32.88
C MET A 146 -3.68 -15.25 32.25
N ASP A 147 -4.33 -16.12 33.03
CA ASP A 147 -4.97 -17.32 32.46
C ASP A 147 -6.16 -16.88 31.59
N LYS A 148 -6.28 -17.41 30.38
CA LYS A 148 -7.44 -17.11 29.53
C LYS A 148 -8.76 -17.60 30.14
N SER A 149 -8.69 -18.60 31.02
CA SER A 149 -9.83 -19.15 31.78
C SER A 149 -10.09 -18.44 33.12
N ASP A 150 -9.11 -17.74 33.69
CA ASP A 150 -9.27 -16.89 34.88
C ASP A 150 -8.87 -15.45 34.56
N THR A 151 -9.84 -14.68 34.06
CA THR A 151 -9.64 -13.28 33.68
C THR A 151 -9.60 -12.32 34.86
N HIS A 152 -9.69 -12.80 36.10
CA HIS A 152 -9.73 -11.96 37.31
C HIS A 152 -8.39 -11.93 38.04
N THR A 153 -7.45 -12.81 37.68
CA THR A 153 -6.15 -12.91 38.34
C THR A 153 -5.01 -12.72 37.33
N GLY A 154 -4.30 -11.61 37.45
CA GLY A 154 -3.05 -11.38 36.73
C GLY A 154 -1.83 -11.69 37.60
N TYR A 155 -0.73 -12.03 36.94
CA TYR A 155 0.55 -12.35 37.55
C TYR A 155 1.63 -11.51 36.89
N ALA A 156 2.41 -10.78 37.69
CA ALA A 156 3.55 -10.03 37.19
C ALA A 156 4.74 -10.99 37.04
N LEU A 157 5.39 -10.95 35.89
CA LEU A 157 6.66 -11.67 35.71
C LEU A 157 7.75 -10.98 36.53
N THR A 158 8.81 -11.70 36.87
CA THR A 158 9.99 -11.08 37.48
C THR A 158 10.67 -10.14 36.48
N GLN A 159 11.41 -9.12 36.95
CA GLN A 159 12.18 -8.25 36.05
C GLN A 159 13.22 -9.04 35.24
N GLU A 160 13.84 -10.05 35.86
CA GLU A 160 14.79 -10.94 35.21
C GLU A 160 14.13 -11.74 34.09
N SER A 161 13.01 -12.41 34.35
CA SER A 161 12.27 -13.14 33.31
C SER A 161 11.68 -12.22 32.26
N THR A 162 11.29 -10.99 32.63
CA THR A 162 10.85 -9.97 31.66
C THR A 162 12.00 -9.62 30.73
N ALA A 163 13.19 -9.33 31.26
CA ALA A 163 14.36 -9.00 30.44
C ALA A 163 14.82 -10.18 29.56
N GLU A 164 14.79 -11.40 30.09
CA GLU A 164 15.11 -12.62 29.32
C GLU A 164 14.12 -12.83 28.16
N LEU A 165 12.82 -12.69 28.43
CA LEU A 165 11.79 -12.78 27.39
C LEU A 165 11.87 -11.62 26.40
N MET A 166 12.20 -10.41 26.85
CA MET A 166 12.42 -9.27 25.96
C MET A 166 13.63 -9.49 25.06
N MET A 167 14.72 -10.04 25.58
CA MET A 167 15.86 -10.42 24.73
C MET A 167 15.50 -11.54 23.75
N LEU A 168 14.66 -12.49 24.15
CA LEU A 168 14.24 -13.54 23.23
C LEU A 168 13.31 -13.00 22.13
N MET A 169 12.31 -12.21 22.51
CA MET A 169 11.22 -11.75 21.65
C MET A 169 11.57 -10.49 20.87
N PHE A 170 12.40 -9.62 21.45
CA PHE A 170 12.73 -8.29 20.94
C PHE A 170 14.25 -8.02 20.97
N ALA A 171 15.12 -9.03 21.08
CA ALA A 171 16.57 -8.75 20.95
C ALA A 171 16.77 -7.96 19.67
N GLU A 172 17.47 -6.82 19.82
CA GLU A 172 17.94 -6.01 18.72
C GLU A 172 18.66 -6.93 17.75
N SER A 173 17.94 -7.26 16.69
CA SER A 173 18.46 -8.04 15.60
C SER A 173 19.31 -7.06 14.79
N SER A 174 20.54 -6.85 15.24
CA SER A 174 21.50 -5.99 14.57
C SER A 174 22.37 -6.84 13.64
N PHE A 175 22.55 -6.36 12.42
CA PHE A 175 23.52 -6.87 11.46
C PHE A 175 24.35 -5.67 10.98
N GLU A 176 25.63 -5.87 10.66
CA GLU A 176 26.51 -4.76 10.23
C GLU A 176 26.17 -4.23 8.84
N GLU A 177 25.67 -5.11 7.97
CA GLU A 177 25.27 -4.80 6.60
C GLU A 177 24.27 -5.87 6.13
N LEU A 178 23.23 -5.47 5.39
CA LEU A 178 22.28 -6.41 4.82
C LEU A 178 22.99 -7.33 3.82
N ALA A 179 22.88 -8.64 4.05
CA ALA A 179 23.41 -9.65 3.14
C ALA A 179 22.49 -10.86 3.08
N PHE A 180 22.60 -11.66 2.02
CA PHE A 180 21.78 -12.84 1.82
C PHE A 180 22.59 -14.13 1.83
N SER A 181 22.06 -15.17 2.45
CA SER A 181 22.51 -16.54 2.27
C SER A 181 21.64 -17.20 1.20
N ALA A 182 22.25 -17.63 0.10
CA ALA A 182 21.54 -18.21 -1.03
C ALA A 182 21.91 -19.68 -1.25
N LYS A 183 20.92 -20.51 -1.61
CA LYS A 183 21.10 -21.93 -1.95
C LYS A 183 20.07 -22.37 -2.99
N ARG A 184 20.46 -23.27 -3.88
CA ARG A 184 19.50 -23.87 -4.83
C ARG A 184 18.63 -24.92 -4.14
N ASN A 185 17.34 -24.88 -4.43
CA ASN A 185 16.40 -25.92 -3.99
C ASN A 185 16.38 -27.12 -4.97
N SER A 186 15.54 -28.11 -4.71
CA SER A 186 15.44 -29.32 -5.55
C SER A 186 14.87 -29.07 -6.95
N ALA A 187 14.17 -27.96 -7.17
CA ALA A 187 13.69 -27.52 -8.47
C ALA A 187 14.77 -26.76 -9.28
N GLY A 188 15.90 -26.41 -8.66
CA GLY A 188 16.97 -25.64 -9.27
C GLY A 188 16.83 -24.11 -9.11
N ASP A 189 15.72 -23.66 -8.51
CA ASP A 189 15.50 -22.25 -8.17
C ASP A 189 16.48 -21.83 -7.07
N LEU A 190 17.00 -20.61 -7.14
CA LEU A 190 17.86 -20.04 -6.10
C LEU A 190 16.98 -19.41 -5.02
N VAL A 191 17.15 -19.84 -3.78
CA VAL A 191 16.42 -19.35 -2.62
C VAL A 191 17.38 -18.56 -1.74
N ALA A 192 17.04 -17.33 -1.40
CA ALA A 192 17.85 -16.41 -0.61
C ALA A 192 17.11 -15.92 0.64
N VAL A 193 17.81 -15.96 1.77
CA VAL A 193 17.32 -15.49 3.08
C VAL A 193 18.29 -14.46 3.68
N PRO A 194 17.82 -13.42 4.39
CA PRO A 194 18.66 -12.50 5.12
C PRO A 194 19.63 -13.23 6.05
N LYS A 195 20.90 -12.85 6.02
CA LYS A 195 21.95 -13.44 6.84
C LYS A 195 21.94 -12.79 8.22
N GLY A 196 22.00 -13.61 9.27
CA GLY A 196 22.08 -13.12 10.66
C GLY A 196 20.72 -12.87 11.32
N LEU A 197 19.61 -13.06 10.60
CA LEU A 197 18.26 -12.96 11.13
C LEU A 197 17.60 -14.35 11.17
N PRO A 198 17.07 -14.81 12.32
CA PRO A 198 16.22 -15.99 12.39
C PRO A 198 14.97 -15.84 11.53
N GLU A 199 14.48 -16.92 10.90
CA GLU A 199 13.32 -16.90 9.98
C GLU A 199 12.05 -16.27 10.58
N ASN A 200 11.88 -16.36 11.91
CA ASN A 200 10.73 -15.83 12.63
C ASN A 200 10.90 -14.38 13.12
N ASN A 201 12.05 -13.75 12.85
CA ASN A 201 12.39 -12.42 13.36
C ASN A 201 12.44 -11.36 12.26
N TYR A 202 12.02 -11.72 11.05
CA TYR A 202 11.91 -10.77 9.95
C TYR A 202 10.76 -11.12 9.02
N SER A 203 10.37 -10.14 8.21
CA SER A 203 9.53 -10.36 7.06
C SER A 203 10.02 -9.62 5.83
N LEU A 204 9.77 -10.18 4.66
CA LEU A 204 10.13 -9.60 3.38
C LEU A 204 8.88 -9.20 2.59
N SER A 205 8.97 -8.05 1.91
CA SER A 205 8.03 -7.62 0.87
C SER A 205 8.79 -7.26 -0.38
N GLY A 206 8.33 -7.73 -1.55
CA GLY A 206 8.97 -7.47 -2.84
C GLY A 206 8.41 -6.26 -3.55
N GLY A 207 9.27 -5.53 -4.23
CA GLY A 207 8.95 -4.40 -5.08
C GLY A 207 9.14 -4.70 -6.58
N PRO A 208 9.20 -3.66 -7.44
CA PRO A 208 9.44 -3.82 -8.87
C PRO A 208 10.78 -4.50 -9.16
N ALA A 209 10.84 -5.18 -10.31
CA ALA A 209 12.04 -5.81 -10.84
C ALA A 209 12.37 -5.28 -12.24
N ALA A 210 13.66 -5.21 -12.55
CA ALA A 210 14.21 -4.79 -13.83
C ALA A 210 15.41 -5.68 -14.21
N GLU A 211 15.56 -6.00 -15.50
CA GLU A 211 16.75 -6.68 -16.01
C GLU A 211 17.68 -5.66 -16.66
N LEU A 212 18.96 -5.69 -16.31
CA LEU A 212 19.99 -4.89 -16.96
C LEU A 212 21.27 -5.72 -17.12
N GLN A 213 21.83 -5.75 -18.32
CA GLN A 213 23.04 -6.52 -18.65
C GLN A 213 22.97 -8.02 -18.27
N GLY A 214 21.77 -8.61 -18.30
CA GLY A 214 21.53 -10.01 -17.93
C GLY A 214 21.50 -10.28 -16.43
N VAL A 215 21.60 -9.24 -15.59
CA VAL A 215 21.42 -9.29 -14.14
C VAL A 215 20.02 -8.81 -13.80
N MET A 216 19.35 -9.53 -12.90
CA MET A 216 18.05 -9.16 -12.38
C MET A 216 18.22 -8.27 -11.15
N TYR A 217 17.57 -7.12 -11.15
CA TYR A 217 17.50 -6.17 -10.04
C TYR A 217 16.08 -6.07 -9.53
N HIS A 218 15.88 -5.97 -8.23
CA HIS A 218 14.57 -5.72 -7.64
C HIS A 218 14.70 -5.02 -6.29
N THR A 219 13.67 -4.29 -5.90
CA THR A 219 13.62 -3.67 -4.57
C THR A 219 12.93 -4.59 -3.57
N ILE A 220 13.33 -4.51 -2.31
CA ILE A 220 12.68 -5.20 -1.20
C ILE A 220 12.49 -4.26 0.00
N HIS A 221 11.52 -4.62 0.83
CA HIS A 221 11.47 -4.25 2.23
C HIS A 221 11.82 -5.45 3.09
N LEU A 222 12.72 -5.25 4.06
CA LEU A 222 12.96 -6.19 5.15
C LEU A 222 12.50 -5.55 6.44
N PHE A 223 11.44 -6.08 7.04
CA PHE A 223 11.00 -5.71 8.39
C PHE A 223 11.66 -6.64 9.39
N TYR A 224 12.13 -6.12 10.52
CA TYR A 224 12.75 -6.92 11.58
C TYR A 224 12.63 -6.22 12.93
N GLY A 225 12.50 -7.01 14.01
CA GLY A 225 12.03 -6.47 15.30
C GLY A 225 10.63 -5.84 15.17
N ASP A 226 10.20 -5.06 16.17
CA ASP A 226 8.84 -4.51 16.15
C ASP A 226 8.70 -3.30 15.20
N HIS A 227 9.82 -2.63 14.88
CA HIS A 227 9.76 -1.30 14.26
C HIS A 227 10.89 -0.94 13.28
N ASN A 228 11.73 -1.90 12.89
CA ASN A 228 12.79 -1.61 11.92
C ASN A 228 12.40 -2.09 10.52
N ALA A 229 12.74 -1.28 9.53
CA ALA A 229 12.65 -1.66 8.13
C ALA A 229 13.95 -1.31 7.41
N ILE A 230 14.31 -2.12 6.41
CA ILE A 230 15.32 -1.78 5.42
C ILE A 230 14.66 -1.72 4.06
N ASN A 231 14.91 -0.63 3.34
CA ASN A 231 14.70 -0.58 1.91
C ASN A 231 15.98 -1.03 1.24
N ALA A 232 15.92 -1.96 0.29
CA ALA A 232 17.12 -2.40 -0.42
C ALA A 232 16.89 -2.62 -1.92
N LEU A 233 17.93 -2.35 -2.71
CA LEU A 233 18.07 -2.78 -4.09
C LEU A 233 18.93 -4.05 -4.10
N VAL A 234 18.32 -5.14 -4.54
CA VAL A 234 18.94 -6.48 -4.55
C VAL A 234 19.16 -6.92 -6.00
N ALA A 235 20.28 -7.58 -6.25
CA ALA A 235 20.70 -8.04 -7.56
C ALA A 235 21.03 -9.53 -7.57
N HIS A 236 20.70 -10.21 -8.67
CA HIS A 236 21.04 -11.61 -8.91
C HIS A 236 21.48 -11.83 -10.36
N ASP A 237 22.73 -12.28 -10.54
CA ASP A 237 23.21 -12.82 -11.80
C ASP A 237 22.80 -14.30 -11.90
N PRO A 238 21.95 -14.68 -12.89
CA PRO A 238 21.43 -16.04 -13.02
C PRO A 238 22.52 -17.10 -13.28
N THR A 239 23.75 -16.69 -13.60
CA THR A 239 24.90 -17.59 -13.77
C THR A 239 25.62 -17.92 -12.47
N THR A 240 25.25 -17.28 -11.36
CA THR A 240 25.86 -17.44 -10.03
C THR A 240 24.86 -18.01 -9.01
N ASP A 241 25.37 -18.40 -7.84
CA ASP A 241 24.54 -18.74 -6.67
C ASP A 241 24.60 -17.63 -5.61
N GLU A 242 24.90 -16.40 -6.04
CA GLU A 242 25.07 -15.24 -5.17
C GLU A 242 23.91 -14.25 -5.37
N VAL A 243 23.58 -13.55 -4.28
CA VAL A 243 22.60 -12.48 -4.24
C VAL A 243 23.27 -11.29 -3.58
N HIS A 244 23.34 -10.18 -4.31
CA HIS A 244 24.07 -8.98 -3.91
C HIS A 244 23.10 -7.88 -3.49
N VAL A 245 23.48 -7.11 -2.48
CA VAL A 245 22.81 -5.87 -2.11
C VAL A 245 23.57 -4.74 -2.79
N GLY A 246 22.92 -4.03 -3.71
CA GLY A 246 23.51 -2.89 -4.42
C GLY A 246 23.34 -1.57 -3.67
N TRP A 247 22.25 -1.46 -2.89
CA TRP A 247 21.96 -0.32 -2.03
C TRP A 247 21.03 -0.77 -0.91
N SER A 248 21.14 -0.17 0.27
CA SER A 248 20.19 -0.32 1.36
C SER A 248 20.12 0.93 2.22
N ASP A 249 18.96 1.19 2.80
CA ASP A 249 18.73 2.26 3.77
C ASP A 249 17.89 1.75 4.94
N GLU A 250 18.38 2.04 6.15
CA GLU A 250 17.80 1.60 7.41
C GLU A 250 16.83 2.67 7.93
N LEU A 251 15.56 2.28 8.06
CA LEU A 251 14.49 3.09 8.62
C LEU A 251 14.29 2.69 10.08
N HIS A 252 15.03 3.35 10.98
CA HIS A 252 14.88 3.18 12.42
C HIS A 252 13.76 4.04 12.99
N SER A 253 13.10 3.54 14.04
CA SER A 253 12.14 4.22 14.94
C SER A 253 10.69 3.75 14.81
N SER A 254 10.14 3.26 15.93
CA SER A 254 8.71 2.99 16.16
C SER A 254 7.82 4.21 15.95
N ASP A 255 8.38 5.40 16.19
CA ASP A 255 7.68 6.67 16.13
C ASP A 255 7.89 7.37 14.77
N ASN A 256 8.48 6.68 13.78
CA ASN A 256 8.63 7.20 12.42
C ASN A 256 7.26 7.32 11.74
N GLY A 257 6.65 8.50 11.84
CA GLY A 257 5.39 8.83 11.19
C GLY A 257 5.40 8.70 9.66
N TRP A 258 6.58 8.62 9.04
CA TRP A 258 6.75 8.50 7.58
C TRP A 258 6.94 7.07 7.09
N ASN A 259 6.97 6.07 7.97
CA ASN A 259 7.18 4.68 7.57
C ASN A 259 6.15 4.25 6.51
N ASN A 260 4.87 4.55 6.74
CA ASN A 260 3.80 4.26 5.76
C ASN A 260 4.05 4.94 4.42
N ALA A 261 4.60 6.16 4.42
CA ALA A 261 4.91 6.86 3.19
C ALA A 261 6.00 6.12 2.40
N PHE A 262 7.11 5.78 3.07
CA PHE A 262 8.24 5.05 2.49
C PHE A 262 7.81 3.68 1.96
N MET A 263 7.08 2.91 2.77
CA MET A 263 6.57 1.59 2.40
C MET A 263 5.54 1.63 1.27
N SER A 264 4.87 2.76 1.04
CA SER A 264 3.93 2.89 -0.08
C SER A 264 4.60 3.37 -1.38
N SER A 265 5.80 3.95 -1.29
CA SER A 265 6.43 4.68 -2.41
C SER A 265 7.60 3.95 -3.09
N TYR A 266 8.11 2.85 -2.53
CA TYR A 266 9.25 2.07 -3.05
C TYR A 266 9.05 1.38 -4.41
N ASN A 267 7.92 1.63 -5.07
CA ASN A 267 7.49 1.00 -6.31
C ASN A 267 8.20 1.52 -7.57
N LEU A 268 9.29 2.27 -7.45
CA LEU A 268 10.04 2.85 -8.56
C LEU A 268 11.37 2.12 -8.78
N LEU A 269 11.49 1.37 -9.88
CA LEU A 269 12.76 0.84 -10.37
C LEU A 269 12.74 0.84 -11.91
N ILE A 270 13.50 1.74 -12.53
CA ILE A 270 13.43 2.01 -13.97
C ILE A 270 14.82 1.92 -14.60
N PRO A 271 15.02 1.12 -15.66
CA PRO A 271 16.18 1.27 -16.55
C PRO A 271 16.17 2.65 -17.22
N TRP A 272 17.10 3.50 -16.82
CA TRP A 272 17.26 4.84 -17.41
C TRP A 272 18.08 4.80 -18.68
N ASP A 273 19.15 4.02 -18.65
CA ASP A 273 20.01 3.70 -19.79
C ASP A 273 20.58 2.27 -19.63
N GLU A 274 21.65 1.95 -20.36
CA GLU A 274 22.26 0.62 -20.35
C GLU A 274 23.04 0.29 -19.06
N GLU A 275 23.33 1.28 -18.21
CA GLU A 275 24.18 1.16 -17.02
C GLU A 275 23.49 1.64 -15.72
N HIS A 276 22.36 2.35 -15.80
CA HIS A 276 21.75 2.99 -14.65
C HIS A 276 20.31 2.55 -14.40
N LEU A 277 20.01 2.32 -13.12
CA LEU A 277 18.66 2.13 -12.60
C LEU A 277 18.23 3.34 -11.77
N LEU A 278 17.09 3.93 -12.11
CA LEU A 278 16.45 4.97 -11.30
C LEU A 278 15.58 4.34 -10.23
N PHE A 279 15.66 4.87 -9.03
CA PHE A 279 14.83 4.47 -7.90
C PHE A 279 14.61 5.64 -6.94
N LEU A 280 13.67 5.47 -6.01
CA LEU A 280 13.47 6.42 -4.92
C LEU A 280 14.29 5.99 -3.71
N GLU A 281 15.19 6.87 -3.30
CA GLU A 281 15.95 6.75 -2.06
C GLU A 281 15.19 7.47 -0.96
N SER A 282 14.91 6.77 0.15
CA SER A 282 14.33 7.36 1.34
C SER A 282 15.43 7.93 2.23
N GLU A 283 15.13 8.97 3.00
CA GLU A 283 16.01 9.44 4.08
C GLU A 283 15.15 9.96 5.24
N LEU A 284 15.48 9.52 6.45
CA LEU A 284 14.91 10.06 7.67
C LEU A 284 15.86 11.11 8.27
N THR A 285 15.40 12.35 8.36
CA THR A 285 16.14 13.44 9.03
C THR A 285 15.56 13.71 10.43
N GLU A 286 16.22 14.56 11.23
CA GLU A 286 15.70 14.97 12.54
C GLU A 286 14.33 15.68 12.45
N GLU A 287 14.01 16.30 11.30
CA GLU A 287 12.84 17.17 11.15
C GLU A 287 11.75 16.60 10.22
N ALA A 288 12.12 15.71 9.28
CA ALA A 288 11.20 15.19 8.25
C ALA A 288 11.70 13.88 7.62
N GLY A 289 10.77 13.10 7.06
CA GLY A 289 11.08 12.14 6.01
C GLY A 289 11.26 12.82 4.65
N GLN A 290 12.20 12.34 3.84
CA GLN A 290 12.51 12.89 2.52
C GLN A 290 12.63 11.78 1.47
N TYR A 291 12.36 12.15 0.22
CA TYR A 291 12.75 11.35 -0.94
C TYR A 291 13.82 12.04 -1.77
N HIS A 292 14.75 11.22 -2.26
CA HIS A 292 15.69 11.58 -3.31
C HIS A 292 15.41 10.72 -4.54
N LEU A 293 15.58 11.32 -5.72
CA LEU A 293 15.57 10.57 -6.97
C LEU A 293 17.02 10.20 -7.26
N SER A 294 17.31 8.91 -7.20
CA SER A 294 18.69 8.40 -7.26
C SER A 294 18.87 7.45 -8.43
N ALA A 295 20.11 7.38 -8.92
CA ALA A 295 20.54 6.43 -9.94
C ALA A 295 21.60 5.48 -9.36
N TYR A 296 21.37 4.18 -9.51
CA TYR A 296 22.35 3.15 -9.23
C TYR A 296 23.07 2.75 -10.52
N ASN A 297 24.39 2.97 -10.58
CA ASN A 297 25.22 2.52 -11.68
C ASN A 297 25.58 1.03 -11.47
N VAL A 298 25.10 0.16 -12.35
CA VAL A 298 25.26 -1.29 -12.22
C VAL A 298 26.69 -1.77 -12.48
N VAL A 299 27.53 -0.96 -13.13
CA VAL A 299 28.92 -1.28 -13.45
C VAL A 299 29.85 -0.91 -12.30
N THR A 300 29.63 0.23 -11.66
CA THR A 300 30.50 0.74 -10.60
C THR A 300 29.96 0.47 -9.19
N GLY A 301 28.68 0.11 -9.04
CA GLY A 301 27.99 -0.01 -7.76
C GLY A 301 27.78 1.33 -7.05
N ALA A 302 27.88 2.45 -7.77
CA ALA A 302 27.74 3.78 -7.18
C ALA A 302 26.28 4.22 -7.20
N VAL A 303 25.85 4.89 -6.13
CA VAL A 303 24.57 5.59 -6.06
C VAL A 303 24.82 7.09 -6.20
N GLU A 304 24.11 7.73 -7.11
CA GLU A 304 24.12 9.18 -7.31
C GLU A 304 22.72 9.75 -7.08
N ARG A 305 22.60 10.71 -6.18
CA ARG A 305 21.37 11.49 -6.01
C ARG A 305 21.26 12.49 -7.16
N LEU A 306 20.32 12.25 -8.07
CA LEU A 306 20.05 13.14 -9.20
C LEU A 306 19.25 14.36 -8.76
N ARG A 307 18.32 14.17 -7.82
CA ARG A 307 17.52 15.23 -7.18
C ARG A 307 17.39 14.93 -5.70
N GLU A 308 17.91 15.84 -4.89
CA GLU A 308 17.87 15.74 -3.43
C GLU A 308 16.67 16.47 -2.87
N ASP A 309 16.04 15.91 -1.83
CA ASP A 309 14.93 16.50 -1.07
C ASP A 309 13.90 17.17 -1.97
N PHE A 310 13.59 16.53 -3.11
CA PHE A 310 12.58 17.06 -4.01
C PHE A 310 11.19 16.94 -3.38
N TRP A 311 11.08 16.13 -2.32
CA TRP A 311 9.84 15.83 -1.64
C TRP A 311 9.99 15.80 -0.12
N PRO A 312 9.95 16.96 0.55
CA PRO A 312 9.87 16.99 2.00
C PRO A 312 8.50 16.49 2.45
N LEU A 313 8.47 15.37 3.18
CA LEU A 313 7.26 14.79 3.73
C LEU A 313 6.78 15.61 4.93
N THR A 314 6.08 16.70 4.66
CA THR A 314 5.47 17.54 5.70
C THR A 314 4.22 16.93 6.33
N GLN A 315 3.69 15.84 5.78
CA GLN A 315 2.56 15.08 6.29
C GLN A 315 2.86 13.58 6.22
N GLU A 316 2.55 12.87 7.30
CA GLU A 316 2.82 11.44 7.51
C GLU A 316 2.17 10.51 6.48
N TYR A 317 1.15 10.98 5.76
CA TYR A 317 0.34 10.20 4.82
C TYR A 317 0.53 10.57 3.34
N ASP A 318 1.53 11.41 2.99
CA ASP A 318 1.80 11.77 1.60
C ASP A 318 2.81 10.79 0.98
N TYR A 319 2.34 9.86 0.16
CA TYR A 319 3.18 8.86 -0.52
C TYR A 319 3.08 9.00 -2.04
N ILE A 320 4.06 8.45 -2.77
CA ILE A 320 4.03 8.42 -4.23
C ILE A 320 2.91 7.47 -4.68
N TYR A 321 1.84 8.06 -5.21
CA TYR A 321 0.64 7.37 -5.64
C TYR A 321 0.80 6.79 -7.05
N MET A 322 1.37 7.60 -7.96
CA MET A 322 1.53 7.22 -9.35
C MET A 322 2.85 7.73 -9.90
N HIS A 323 3.46 6.92 -10.76
CA HIS A 323 4.61 7.33 -11.57
C HIS A 323 4.42 6.91 -13.03
N GLN A 324 5.06 7.61 -13.96
CA GLN A 324 5.12 7.22 -15.36
C GLN A 324 6.47 7.62 -15.97
N TRP A 325 7.14 6.67 -16.61
CA TRP A 325 8.40 6.88 -17.33
C TRP A 325 8.16 7.07 -18.83
N ASN A 326 8.82 8.07 -19.41
CA ASN A 326 8.93 8.24 -20.85
C ASN A 326 10.40 8.10 -21.26
N ALA A 327 10.77 6.90 -21.74
CA ALA A 327 12.15 6.58 -22.11
C ALA A 327 12.70 7.47 -23.24
N ASP A 328 11.88 7.75 -24.27
CA ASP A 328 12.31 8.56 -25.43
C ASP A 328 12.70 9.99 -25.04
N LYS A 329 11.98 10.56 -24.08
CA LYS A 329 12.24 11.91 -23.55
C LYS A 329 13.15 11.91 -22.32
N GLN A 330 13.37 10.74 -21.71
CA GLN A 330 13.96 10.59 -20.38
C GLN A 330 13.25 11.45 -19.32
N GLN A 331 11.91 11.37 -19.30
CA GLN A 331 11.07 12.12 -18.38
C GLN A 331 10.34 11.21 -17.40
N LEU A 332 10.41 11.55 -16.12
CA LEU A 332 9.71 10.85 -15.04
C LEU A 332 8.61 11.76 -14.48
N PHE A 333 7.37 11.32 -14.63
CA PHE A 333 6.24 11.91 -13.91
C PHE A 333 6.09 11.22 -12.55
N LEU A 334 5.89 12.00 -11.48
CA LEU A 334 5.46 11.54 -10.15
C LEU A 334 4.24 12.34 -9.68
N GLN A 335 3.26 11.64 -9.10
CA GLN A 335 2.16 12.22 -8.33
C GLN A 335 2.14 11.59 -6.94
N SER A 336 1.90 12.39 -5.91
CA SER A 336 1.56 11.85 -4.60
C SER A 336 0.08 11.77 -4.32
N TYR A 337 -0.22 11.06 -3.25
CA TYR A 337 -1.55 10.95 -2.68
C TYR A 337 -2.20 12.32 -2.39
N LEU A 338 -1.47 13.27 -1.78
CA LEU A 338 -2.00 14.62 -1.54
C LEU A 338 -2.00 15.53 -2.79
N GLY A 339 -1.57 15.00 -3.93
CA GLY A 339 -1.73 15.64 -5.23
C GLY A 339 -0.60 16.55 -5.66
N ASN A 340 0.54 16.52 -4.98
CA ASN A 340 1.74 17.17 -5.50
C ASN A 340 2.18 16.45 -6.78
N VAL A 341 2.63 17.20 -7.79
CA VAL A 341 2.99 16.66 -9.11
C VAL A 341 4.33 17.21 -9.56
N TRP A 342 5.19 16.29 -10.01
CA TRP A 342 6.52 16.56 -10.54
C TRP A 342 6.71 15.90 -11.89
N ILE A 343 7.39 16.60 -12.80
CA ILE A 343 7.92 16.03 -14.04
C ILE A 343 9.42 16.31 -14.05
N PHE A 344 10.22 15.28 -13.83
CA PHE A 344 11.68 15.36 -13.94
C PHE A 344 12.10 15.19 -15.39
N ASP A 345 12.91 16.12 -15.91
CA ASP A 345 13.55 15.98 -17.20
C ASP A 345 15.02 15.63 -16.98
N LEU A 346 15.35 14.34 -17.07
CA LEU A 346 16.71 13.85 -16.81
C LEU A 346 17.67 14.14 -17.97
N LYS A 347 17.13 14.55 -19.13
CA LYS A 347 17.94 14.90 -20.30
C LYS A 347 18.39 16.35 -20.28
N THR A 348 17.52 17.28 -19.88
CA THR A 348 17.82 18.71 -19.84
C THR A 348 18.19 19.20 -18.45
N GLY A 349 17.67 18.54 -17.40
CA GLY A 349 17.71 19.02 -16.02
C GLY A 349 16.60 20.02 -15.67
N ASP A 350 15.73 20.37 -16.63
CA ASP A 350 14.65 21.35 -16.44
C ASP A 350 13.39 20.66 -15.89
N ASP A 351 13.36 20.45 -14.58
CA ASP A 351 12.19 19.85 -13.92
C ASP A 351 11.00 20.83 -13.88
N GLU A 352 9.79 20.28 -13.95
CA GLU A 352 8.55 21.03 -13.79
C GLU A 352 7.85 20.61 -12.49
N LEU A 353 7.73 21.54 -11.55
CA LEU A 353 6.94 21.40 -10.33
C LEU A 353 5.58 22.09 -10.51
N HIS A 354 4.51 21.34 -10.32
CA HIS A 354 3.18 21.91 -10.31
C HIS A 354 2.85 22.55 -8.97
N LEU A 355 2.55 23.85 -8.98
CA LEU A 355 2.14 24.59 -7.79
C LEU A 355 0.70 24.30 -7.35
N LEU A 356 -0.12 23.77 -8.26
CA LEU A 356 -1.46 23.30 -7.95
C LEU A 356 -1.39 21.85 -7.47
N LYS A 357 -2.19 21.54 -6.45
CA LYS A 357 -2.39 20.17 -6.00
C LYS A 357 -3.53 19.52 -6.78
N TYR A 358 -3.32 18.28 -7.17
CA TYR A 358 -4.25 17.40 -7.87
C TYR A 358 -4.50 16.16 -7.00
N PRO A 359 -5.23 16.32 -5.88
CA PRO A 359 -5.35 15.29 -4.86
C PRO A 359 -5.93 14.00 -5.44
N VAL A 360 -5.41 12.87 -4.98
CA VAL A 360 -6.05 11.58 -5.22
C VAL A 360 -7.39 11.59 -4.50
N ILE A 361 -8.42 11.07 -5.15
CA ILE A 361 -9.75 11.02 -4.58
C ILE A 361 -9.84 9.82 -3.62
N PRO A 362 -10.06 10.04 -2.31
CA PRO A 362 -10.04 8.98 -1.32
C PRO A 362 -11.40 8.29 -1.23
N HIS A 363 -11.54 7.12 -1.88
CA HIS A 363 -12.71 6.25 -1.71
C HIS A 363 -12.37 4.91 -1.02
N SER A 364 -11.08 4.50 -0.99
CA SER A 364 -10.56 3.34 -0.24
C SER A 364 -9.05 3.44 0.08
N THR A 365 -8.42 2.35 0.56
CA THR A 365 -6.97 2.21 0.79
C THR A 365 -6.12 2.39 -0.47
N THR A 366 -6.71 2.26 -1.67
CA THR A 366 -5.96 2.34 -2.94
C THR A 366 -6.23 3.60 -3.75
N GLY A 367 -7.24 4.41 -3.41
CA GLY A 367 -7.61 5.67 -4.07
C GLY A 367 -8.04 5.54 -5.53
N ALA A 368 -9.06 6.29 -5.96
CA ALA A 368 -9.42 6.36 -7.38
C ALA A 368 -8.48 7.32 -8.14
N PRO A 369 -8.04 6.98 -9.37
CA PRO A 369 -7.19 7.88 -10.13
C PRO A 369 -7.97 9.17 -10.44
N SER A 370 -7.46 10.30 -9.97
CA SER A 370 -7.98 11.63 -10.27
C SER A 370 -7.23 12.31 -11.42
N LEU A 371 -6.06 11.78 -11.80
CA LEU A 371 -5.22 12.27 -12.90
C LEU A 371 -5.10 11.24 -14.03
N PHE A 372 -5.40 11.68 -15.25
CA PHE A 372 -5.34 10.87 -16.47
C PHE A 372 -4.26 11.39 -17.42
N LEU A 373 -3.05 10.81 -17.34
CA LEU A 373 -1.86 11.25 -18.06
C LEU A 373 -1.82 10.77 -19.51
N SER A 374 -1.43 11.67 -20.40
CA SER A 374 -1.03 11.30 -21.77
C SER A 374 0.32 10.55 -21.78
N PRO A 375 0.54 9.60 -22.72
CA PRO A 375 1.82 8.89 -22.84
C PRO A 375 3.03 9.81 -23.10
N THR A 376 2.80 10.96 -23.72
CA THR A 376 3.84 11.95 -24.04
C THR A 376 4.20 12.84 -22.86
N LEU A 377 3.45 12.77 -21.75
CA LEU A 377 3.52 13.66 -20.59
C LEU A 377 3.27 15.14 -20.91
N GLU A 378 2.76 15.47 -22.10
CA GLU A 378 2.50 16.86 -22.51
C GLU A 378 1.15 17.38 -22.03
N ARG A 379 0.24 16.46 -21.66
CA ARG A 379 -1.12 16.72 -21.20
C ARG A 379 -1.52 15.76 -20.10
N PHE A 380 -2.42 16.24 -19.26
CA PHE A 380 -3.20 15.40 -18.35
C PHE A 380 -4.59 15.98 -18.13
N VAL A 381 -5.49 15.14 -17.63
CA VAL A 381 -6.83 15.54 -17.22
C VAL A 381 -6.99 15.29 -15.74
N HIS A 382 -7.54 16.26 -15.01
CA HIS A 382 -7.87 16.11 -13.60
C HIS A 382 -9.38 16.07 -13.39
N ASP A 383 -9.82 15.15 -12.55
CA ASP A 383 -11.14 15.07 -11.98
C ASP A 383 -11.09 15.57 -10.53
N ASP A 384 -11.79 16.67 -10.25
CA ASP A 384 -11.88 17.26 -8.91
C ASP A 384 -13.20 16.92 -8.21
N GLU A 385 -13.92 15.91 -8.72
CA GLU A 385 -15.26 15.49 -8.29
C GLU A 385 -16.37 16.55 -8.41
N SER A 386 -16.09 17.70 -9.04
CA SER A 386 -17.11 18.74 -9.25
C SER A 386 -18.18 18.36 -10.28
N GLY A 387 -18.09 17.16 -10.86
CA GLY A 387 -18.85 16.76 -12.05
C GLY A 387 -18.24 17.27 -13.35
N GLN A 388 -16.99 17.75 -13.31
CA GLN A 388 -16.26 18.24 -14.47
C GLN A 388 -14.85 17.64 -14.55
N LEU A 389 -14.33 17.53 -15.76
CA LEU A 389 -12.95 17.15 -16.04
C LEU A 389 -12.21 18.32 -16.65
N THR A 390 -11.04 18.64 -16.11
CA THR A 390 -10.23 19.77 -16.58
C THR A 390 -8.94 19.28 -17.22
N PHE A 391 -8.70 19.68 -18.47
CA PHE A 391 -7.49 19.41 -19.22
C PHE A 391 -6.42 20.44 -18.88
N PHE A 392 -5.18 19.98 -18.73
CA PHE A 392 -4.01 20.79 -18.45
C PHE A 392 -2.88 20.46 -19.43
N ASN A 393 -1.99 21.42 -19.64
CA ASN A 393 -0.67 21.13 -20.18
C ASN A 393 0.29 20.63 -19.10
N ASN A 394 1.47 20.18 -19.51
CA ASN A 394 2.55 19.73 -18.63
C ASN A 394 3.14 20.79 -17.69
N LYS A 395 2.67 22.04 -17.76
CA LYS A 395 3.02 23.12 -16.82
C LYS A 395 1.90 23.44 -15.83
N GLY A 396 0.81 22.68 -15.87
CA GLY A 396 -0.34 22.86 -15.00
C GLY A 396 -1.23 24.03 -15.40
N VAL A 397 -1.05 24.55 -16.62
CA VAL A 397 -1.93 25.57 -17.17
C VAL A 397 -3.22 24.90 -17.63
N GLN A 398 -4.34 25.34 -17.06
CA GLN A 398 -5.67 24.91 -17.46
C GLN A 398 -5.94 25.27 -18.92
N LEU A 399 -6.45 24.30 -19.67
CA LEU A 399 -6.83 24.44 -21.07
C LEU A 399 -8.35 24.55 -21.19
N ARG A 400 -9.04 23.41 -21.07
CA ARG A 400 -10.49 23.32 -21.20
C ARG A 400 -11.07 22.44 -20.11
N THR A 401 -12.29 22.76 -19.71
CA THR A 401 -13.09 21.94 -18.81
C THR A 401 -14.28 21.36 -19.59
N ILE A 402 -14.57 20.07 -19.37
CA ILE A 402 -15.72 19.37 -19.91
C ILE A 402 -16.61 18.86 -18.77
N ALA A 403 -17.92 18.97 -18.92
CA ALA A 403 -18.86 18.42 -17.96
C ALA A 403 -19.01 16.90 -18.14
N LEU A 404 -19.02 16.17 -17.03
CA LEU A 404 -19.43 14.77 -17.01
C LEU A 404 -20.94 14.68 -17.27
N PRO A 405 -21.41 13.66 -18.01
CA PRO A 405 -22.83 13.43 -18.19
C PRO A 405 -23.47 13.02 -16.85
N ALA A 406 -24.48 13.77 -16.39
CA ALA A 406 -25.11 13.53 -15.09
C ALA A 406 -26.01 12.27 -15.06
N ASP A 407 -26.45 11.78 -16.21
CA ASP A 407 -27.40 10.68 -16.39
C ASP A 407 -26.78 9.44 -17.06
N GLN A 408 -25.45 9.36 -17.07
CA GLN A 408 -24.70 8.26 -17.67
C GLN A 408 -23.64 7.75 -16.70
N TYR A 409 -23.35 6.46 -16.77
CA TYR A 409 -22.12 5.92 -16.21
C TYR A 409 -20.92 6.32 -17.05
N VAL A 410 -19.87 6.73 -16.35
CA VAL A 410 -18.51 6.92 -16.84
C VAL A 410 -17.62 6.03 -15.95
N PRO A 411 -16.70 5.23 -16.51
CA PRO A 411 -15.85 4.35 -15.71
C PRO A 411 -14.90 5.16 -14.80
N SER A 412 -14.29 4.51 -13.81
CA SER A 412 -13.30 5.18 -12.92
C SER A 412 -12.11 5.73 -13.71
N GLU A 413 -11.64 5.03 -14.75
CA GLU A 413 -10.70 5.58 -15.72
C GLU A 413 -11.45 6.49 -16.72
N LYS A 414 -11.79 7.70 -16.28
CA LYS A 414 -12.69 8.62 -17.01
C LYS A 414 -12.13 9.07 -18.36
N ILE A 415 -10.81 9.25 -18.45
CA ILE A 415 -10.12 9.62 -19.70
C ILE A 415 -9.00 8.64 -19.99
N LYS A 416 -8.95 8.20 -21.25
CA LYS A 416 -7.89 7.37 -21.81
C LYS A 416 -7.22 8.10 -22.97
N TRP A 417 -6.00 7.69 -23.31
CA TRP A 417 -5.18 8.32 -24.33
C TRP A 417 -4.67 7.32 -25.36
N ASN A 418 -4.60 7.73 -26.62
CA ASN A 418 -3.99 6.89 -27.64
C ASN A 418 -2.46 6.83 -27.41
N PRO A 419 -1.74 5.82 -27.94
CA PRO A 419 -0.30 5.69 -27.73
C PRO A 419 0.51 6.94 -28.10
N ALA A 420 0.06 7.69 -29.12
CA ALA A 420 0.70 8.93 -29.54
C ALA A 420 0.40 10.15 -28.65
N GLY A 421 -0.53 10.06 -27.69
CA GLY A 421 -0.97 11.18 -26.85
C GLY A 421 -1.72 12.30 -27.60
N THR A 422 -2.13 12.05 -28.85
CA THR A 422 -2.77 13.05 -29.72
C THR A 422 -4.29 13.03 -29.66
N ILE A 423 -4.89 11.99 -29.07
CA ILE A 423 -6.34 11.83 -28.94
C ILE A 423 -6.64 11.27 -27.55
N ALA A 424 -7.50 11.96 -26.82
CA ALA A 424 -8.12 11.46 -25.60
C ALA A 424 -9.52 10.90 -25.92
N TRP A 425 -10.01 9.96 -25.12
CA TRP A 425 -11.41 9.55 -25.21
C TRP A 425 -12.02 9.22 -23.84
N MET A 426 -13.35 9.29 -23.81
CA MET A 426 -14.19 8.93 -22.67
C MET A 426 -15.22 7.89 -23.11
N ASP A 427 -15.33 6.84 -22.29
CA ASP A 427 -16.32 5.79 -22.43
C ASP A 427 -17.59 6.18 -21.65
N GLN A 428 -18.77 5.96 -22.22
CA GLN A 428 -20.03 6.33 -21.60
C GLN A 428 -21.13 5.30 -21.86
N ALA A 429 -22.03 5.13 -20.89
CA ALA A 429 -23.23 4.30 -21.04
C ALA A 429 -24.40 4.87 -20.22
N PRO A 430 -25.66 4.59 -20.59
CA PRO A 430 -26.79 4.86 -19.71
C PRO A 430 -26.62 4.20 -18.33
N MET A 431 -27.20 4.80 -17.29
CA MET A 431 -27.19 4.25 -15.92
C MET A 431 -28.07 2.97 -15.82
N ASP A 432 -27.55 1.86 -16.34
CA ASP A 432 -28.16 0.53 -16.35
C ASP A 432 -27.19 -0.48 -15.73
N GLN A 433 -27.61 -1.15 -14.65
CA GLN A 433 -26.79 -2.14 -13.95
C GLN A 433 -26.33 -3.29 -14.86
N ASN A 434 -27.09 -3.61 -15.92
CA ASN A 434 -26.70 -4.65 -16.87
C ASN A 434 -25.47 -4.29 -17.71
N ARG A 435 -25.02 -3.03 -17.64
CA ARG A 435 -23.81 -2.55 -18.33
C ARG A 435 -22.58 -2.53 -17.44
N ILE A 436 -22.71 -2.84 -16.15
CA ILE A 436 -21.56 -2.93 -15.24
C ILE A 436 -20.84 -4.25 -15.52
N LEU A 437 -19.59 -4.17 -15.96
CA LEU A 437 -18.74 -5.33 -16.21
C LEU A 437 -17.89 -5.70 -14.99
N GLY A 438 -17.64 -4.73 -14.12
CA GLY A 438 -16.90 -4.89 -12.88
C GLY A 438 -17.14 -3.68 -12.00
N ILE A 439 -17.32 -3.92 -10.70
CA ILE A 439 -17.45 -2.87 -9.70
C ILE A 439 -16.72 -3.29 -8.43
N ASP A 440 -15.96 -2.36 -7.88
CA ASP A 440 -15.34 -2.42 -6.55
C ASP A 440 -15.49 -1.03 -5.90
N ILE A 441 -15.02 -0.86 -4.66
CA ILE A 441 -15.19 0.38 -3.87
C ILE A 441 -14.74 1.62 -4.66
N ASP A 442 -13.63 1.52 -5.40
CA ASP A 442 -13.06 2.66 -6.16
C ASP A 442 -13.11 2.48 -7.69
N TYR A 443 -13.63 1.35 -8.14
CA TYR A 443 -13.53 0.93 -9.53
C TYR A 443 -14.88 0.67 -10.15
N LEU A 444 -15.15 1.32 -11.27
CA LEU A 444 -16.26 1.03 -12.15
C LEU A 444 -15.75 0.74 -13.55
N LYS A 445 -16.05 -0.47 -14.03
CA LYS A 445 -15.93 -0.86 -15.43
C LYS A 445 -17.30 -1.04 -16.05
N ILE A 446 -17.48 -0.47 -17.23
CA ILE A 446 -18.74 -0.53 -17.97
C ILE A 446 -18.55 -1.12 -19.35
N ALA A 447 -19.64 -1.62 -19.94
CA ALA A 447 -19.77 -1.86 -21.37
C ALA A 447 -20.28 -0.59 -22.05
N PRO A 448 -19.42 0.18 -22.71
CA PRO A 448 -19.77 1.50 -23.19
C PRO A 448 -20.76 1.42 -24.34
N GLN A 449 -21.69 2.37 -24.39
CA GLN A 449 -22.59 2.56 -25.52
C GLN A 449 -22.14 3.72 -26.41
N GLU A 450 -21.38 4.66 -25.86
CA GLU A 450 -20.80 5.79 -26.58
C GLU A 450 -19.31 5.94 -26.24
N ILE A 451 -18.53 6.28 -27.26
CA ILE A 451 -17.15 6.73 -27.14
C ILE A 451 -17.09 8.17 -27.62
N ARG A 452 -16.61 9.08 -26.78
CA ARG A 452 -16.39 10.49 -27.14
C ARG A 452 -14.90 10.76 -27.25
N PHE A 453 -14.47 11.24 -28.40
CA PHE A 453 -13.07 11.60 -28.68
C PHE A 453 -12.83 13.10 -28.53
N PHE A 454 -11.69 13.44 -27.97
CA PHE A 454 -11.21 14.80 -27.76
C PHE A 454 -9.81 14.97 -28.36
N ASP A 455 -9.50 16.20 -28.77
CA ASP A 455 -8.10 16.58 -28.99
C ASP A 455 -7.35 16.70 -27.65
N PRO A 456 -6.02 16.90 -27.65
CA PRO A 456 -5.23 16.95 -26.42
C PRO A 456 -5.57 18.12 -25.49
N ASP A 457 -6.28 19.13 -25.98
CA ASP A 457 -6.69 20.31 -25.23
C ASP A 457 -8.17 20.22 -24.79
N GLY A 458 -8.80 19.05 -24.97
CA GLY A 458 -10.16 18.74 -24.53
C GLY A 458 -11.27 19.15 -25.50
N LEU A 459 -10.96 19.60 -26.72
CA LEU A 459 -11.97 19.94 -27.72
C LEU A 459 -12.61 18.65 -28.28
N PRO A 460 -13.95 18.51 -28.28
CA PRO A 460 -14.60 17.35 -28.88
C PRO A 460 -14.30 17.27 -30.38
N ILE A 461 -13.76 16.14 -30.84
CA ILE A 461 -13.44 15.93 -32.26
C ILE A 461 -14.41 14.97 -32.92
N ALA A 462 -14.81 13.87 -32.26
CA ALA A 462 -15.70 12.85 -32.82
C ALA A 462 -16.44 12.08 -31.72
N SER A 463 -17.46 11.31 -32.11
CA SER A 463 -18.06 10.29 -31.25
C SER A 463 -18.49 9.08 -32.07
N VAL A 464 -18.54 7.93 -31.40
CA VAL A 464 -18.99 6.66 -31.97
C VAL A 464 -20.01 6.05 -31.01
N GLN A 465 -21.18 5.72 -31.54
CA GLN A 465 -22.25 5.04 -30.81
C GLN A 465 -22.24 3.55 -31.14
N ALA A 466 -22.64 2.73 -30.18
CA ALA A 466 -23.00 1.35 -30.43
C ALA A 466 -24.20 1.27 -31.38
N GLN A 467 -24.47 0.09 -31.93
CA GLN A 467 -25.53 -0.06 -32.92
C GLN A 467 -26.91 0.29 -32.34
N ASP A 468 -27.54 1.33 -32.91
CA ASP A 468 -28.86 1.80 -32.50
C ASP A 468 -29.91 0.69 -32.50
N GLY A 469 -30.77 0.70 -31.49
CA GLY A 469 -31.91 -0.22 -31.36
C GLY A 469 -31.56 -1.67 -31.03
N THR A 470 -30.28 -2.01 -30.84
CA THR A 470 -29.86 -3.35 -30.43
C THR A 470 -29.65 -3.38 -28.92
N GLU A 471 -30.49 -4.14 -28.22
CA GLU A 471 -30.39 -4.33 -26.77
C GLU A 471 -29.02 -4.93 -26.40
N GLY A 472 -28.37 -4.38 -25.37
CA GLY A 472 -27.04 -4.82 -24.94
C GLY A 472 -25.90 -4.44 -25.88
N ALA A 473 -26.15 -3.69 -26.96
CA ALA A 473 -25.06 -3.26 -27.84
C ALA A 473 -24.07 -2.36 -27.12
N ALA A 474 -22.79 -2.60 -27.39
CA ALA A 474 -21.66 -1.89 -26.84
C ALA A 474 -20.57 -1.67 -27.89
N VAL A 475 -19.75 -0.66 -27.64
CA VAL A 475 -18.58 -0.31 -28.44
C VAL A 475 -17.46 0.15 -27.52
N GLU A 476 -16.22 -0.23 -27.83
CA GLU A 476 -15.02 0.18 -27.10
C GLU A 476 -13.84 0.39 -28.06
N VAL A 477 -12.86 1.18 -27.63
CA VAL A 477 -11.55 1.24 -28.30
C VAL A 477 -10.75 0.02 -27.85
N ALA A 478 -10.41 -0.86 -28.79
CA ALA A 478 -9.63 -2.08 -28.51
C ALA A 478 -8.13 -1.88 -28.80
N GLY A 479 -7.79 -0.89 -29.61
CA GLY A 479 -6.41 -0.60 -29.97
C GLY A 479 -6.29 0.55 -30.96
N TRP A 480 -5.09 0.77 -31.47
CA TRP A 480 -4.77 1.83 -32.41
C TRP A 480 -3.86 1.31 -33.52
N MET A 481 -4.13 1.69 -34.77
CA MET A 481 -3.24 1.43 -35.89
C MET A 481 -2.17 2.53 -36.02
N ASP A 482 -2.53 3.77 -35.69
CA ASP A 482 -1.66 4.93 -35.68
C ASP A 482 -2.25 6.05 -34.80
N ALA A 483 -1.70 7.28 -34.92
CA ALA A 483 -2.12 8.44 -34.14
C ALA A 483 -3.58 8.92 -34.36
N ASN A 484 -4.27 8.45 -35.40
CA ASN A 484 -5.62 8.90 -35.78
C ASN A 484 -6.61 7.75 -36.05
N ILE A 485 -6.11 6.54 -36.33
CA ILE A 485 -6.95 5.38 -36.67
C ILE A 485 -7.10 4.47 -35.45
N ALA A 486 -8.28 4.53 -34.83
CA ALA A 486 -8.66 3.64 -33.75
C ALA A 486 -9.15 2.30 -34.29
N VAL A 487 -8.82 1.22 -33.58
CA VAL A 487 -9.45 -0.09 -33.75
C VAL A 487 -10.60 -0.17 -32.77
N MET A 488 -11.82 -0.10 -33.29
CA MET A 488 -13.03 -0.20 -32.51
C MET A 488 -13.48 -1.65 -32.43
N LYS A 489 -13.92 -2.08 -31.25
CA LYS A 489 -14.59 -3.36 -31.05
C LYS A 489 -16.04 -3.08 -30.69
N SER A 490 -16.96 -3.73 -31.37
CA SER A 490 -18.38 -3.71 -31.05
C SER A 490 -18.86 -5.11 -30.72
N TYR A 491 -19.76 -5.22 -29.77
CA TYR A 491 -20.29 -6.49 -29.27
C TYR A 491 -21.68 -6.28 -28.65
N THR A 492 -22.34 -7.39 -28.34
CA THR A 492 -23.62 -7.38 -27.62
C THR A 492 -23.44 -8.10 -26.30
N LEU A 493 -23.87 -7.46 -25.22
CA LEU A 493 -23.99 -8.08 -23.91
C LEU A 493 -25.27 -8.90 -23.81
N LYS A 494 -25.16 -10.11 -23.30
CA LYS A 494 -26.30 -10.89 -22.80
C LYS A 494 -26.25 -10.94 -21.28
N PRO A 495 -27.38 -10.71 -20.59
CA PRO A 495 -27.46 -10.92 -19.15
C PRO A 495 -26.99 -12.33 -18.80
N GLY A 496 -26.26 -12.46 -17.70
CA GLY A 496 -25.88 -13.76 -17.17
C GLY A 496 -27.12 -14.64 -16.95
N SER A 497 -26.98 -15.96 -17.16
CA SER A 497 -28.08 -16.91 -16.95
C SER A 497 -28.53 -17.03 -15.48
N ARG A 498 -27.77 -16.42 -14.56
CA ARG A 498 -28.04 -16.30 -13.12
C ARG A 498 -27.76 -14.86 -12.68
N SER A 499 -28.36 -14.44 -11.56
CA SER A 499 -28.24 -13.07 -11.03
C SER A 499 -26.82 -12.67 -10.62
N ASP A 500 -25.93 -13.64 -10.42
CA ASP A 500 -24.52 -13.52 -10.01
C ASP A 500 -23.54 -13.79 -11.16
N ALA A 501 -24.02 -14.18 -12.34
CA ALA A 501 -23.15 -14.48 -13.48
C ALA A 501 -22.80 -13.20 -14.24
N ALA A 502 -21.52 -12.99 -14.51
CA ALA A 502 -21.04 -11.88 -15.33
C ALA A 502 -21.71 -11.87 -16.72
N PRO A 503 -21.93 -10.69 -17.33
CA PRO A 503 -22.50 -10.58 -18.66
C PRO A 503 -21.68 -11.35 -19.70
N GLU A 504 -22.36 -12.07 -20.60
CA GLU A 504 -21.69 -12.79 -21.68
C GLU A 504 -21.55 -11.89 -22.93
N LEU A 505 -20.33 -11.77 -23.46
CA LEU A 505 -20.07 -11.04 -24.71
C LEU A 505 -20.38 -11.92 -25.92
N LYS A 506 -21.20 -11.42 -26.84
CA LYS A 506 -21.54 -12.05 -28.13
C LYS A 506 -21.27 -11.12 -29.31
N ASP A 507 -21.22 -11.71 -30.50
CA ASP A 507 -21.22 -11.01 -31.79
C ASP A 507 -20.10 -9.97 -31.95
N ALA A 508 -18.94 -10.23 -31.33
CA ALA A 508 -17.79 -9.35 -31.40
C ALA A 508 -17.35 -9.15 -32.86
N SER A 509 -17.25 -7.88 -33.26
CA SER A 509 -16.68 -7.48 -34.54
C SER A 509 -15.84 -6.21 -34.37
N TYR A 510 -14.87 -6.05 -35.25
CA TYR A 510 -13.87 -4.99 -35.21
C TYR A 510 -13.98 -4.12 -36.44
N PHE A 511 -13.70 -2.82 -36.33
CA PHE A 511 -13.59 -1.93 -37.48
C PHE A 511 -12.58 -0.82 -37.21
N LEU A 512 -11.97 -0.31 -38.27
CA LEU A 512 -11.11 0.87 -38.19
C LEU A 512 -11.96 2.13 -38.18
N TYR A 513 -11.64 3.08 -37.32
CA TYR A 513 -12.29 4.38 -37.26
C TYR A 513 -11.25 5.49 -37.36
N ASP A 514 -11.34 6.28 -38.42
CA ASP A 514 -10.56 7.50 -38.57
C ASP A 514 -11.22 8.61 -37.74
N VAL A 515 -10.61 8.90 -36.59
CA VAL A 515 -11.18 9.81 -35.59
C VAL A 515 -11.26 11.24 -36.13
N LYS A 516 -10.24 11.70 -36.85
CA LYS A 516 -10.19 13.08 -37.37
C LYS A 516 -11.16 13.28 -38.53
N ASN A 517 -11.24 12.32 -39.44
CA ASN A 517 -12.12 12.40 -40.60
C ASN A 517 -13.53 11.82 -40.34
N LYS A 518 -13.79 11.31 -39.13
CA LYS A 518 -15.07 10.73 -38.69
C LYS A 518 -15.54 9.61 -39.60
N LYS A 519 -14.61 8.78 -40.08
CA LYS A 519 -14.88 7.78 -41.12
C LYS A 519 -14.71 6.38 -40.58
N GLN A 520 -15.79 5.61 -40.66
CA GLN A 520 -15.79 4.19 -40.34
C GLN A 520 -15.35 3.35 -41.54
N GLY A 521 -14.45 2.39 -41.29
CA GLY A 521 -14.03 1.36 -42.23
C GLY A 521 -14.95 0.13 -42.22
N SER A 522 -14.56 -0.88 -43.01
CA SER A 522 -15.24 -2.17 -43.06
C SER A 522 -15.06 -2.95 -41.76
N ARG A 523 -16.05 -3.80 -41.44
CA ARG A 523 -16.03 -4.67 -40.26
C ARG A 523 -15.27 -5.98 -40.54
N SER A 524 -14.60 -6.49 -39.50
CA SER A 524 -13.87 -7.75 -39.44
C SER A 524 -14.30 -8.57 -38.22
N LYS A 525 -14.06 -9.89 -38.24
CA LYS A 525 -14.30 -10.78 -37.09
C LYS A 525 -13.16 -10.79 -36.08
N SER A 526 -11.98 -10.32 -36.48
CA SER A 526 -10.79 -10.30 -35.63
C SER A 526 -10.15 -8.91 -35.63
N MET A 527 -9.46 -8.61 -34.53
CA MET A 527 -8.61 -7.44 -34.40
C MET A 527 -7.48 -7.48 -35.44
N PRO A 528 -7.09 -6.35 -36.04
CA PRO A 528 -5.90 -6.28 -36.88
C PRO A 528 -4.65 -6.71 -36.09
N PRO A 529 -3.76 -7.54 -36.66
CA PRO A 529 -2.60 -8.07 -35.93
C PRO A 529 -1.57 -6.98 -35.58
N ASP A 530 -1.50 -5.90 -36.36
CA ASP A 530 -0.52 -4.82 -36.17
C ASP A 530 -1.02 -3.71 -35.23
N ALA A 531 -2.19 -3.89 -34.63
CA ALA A 531 -2.78 -2.88 -33.77
C ALA A 531 -2.09 -2.85 -32.39
N ALA A 532 -1.70 -1.66 -31.95
CA ALA A 532 -1.28 -1.43 -30.58
C ALA A 532 -2.50 -1.58 -29.66
N VAL A 533 -2.53 -2.64 -28.85
CA VAL A 533 -3.65 -2.96 -27.96
C VAL A 533 -3.76 -1.91 -26.86
N THR A 534 -4.97 -1.45 -26.58
CA THR A 534 -5.26 -0.69 -25.36
C THR A 534 -5.46 -1.69 -24.23
N ALA A 535 -4.47 -1.86 -23.37
CA ALA A 535 -4.66 -2.59 -22.13
C ALA A 535 -5.53 -1.75 -21.19
N ASP A 536 -6.44 -2.41 -20.45
CA ASP A 536 -7.08 -1.79 -19.29
C ASP A 536 -5.96 -1.52 -18.28
N ARG A 537 -5.78 -0.26 -17.85
CA ARG A 537 -4.69 0.11 -16.92
C ARG A 537 -4.89 -0.46 -15.51
N GLN A 538 -6.03 -1.08 -15.23
CA GLN A 538 -6.19 -1.90 -14.04
C GLN A 538 -5.60 -3.30 -14.25
N GLY A 539 -4.42 -3.50 -13.66
CA GLY A 539 -3.89 -4.84 -13.46
C GLY A 539 -2.37 -4.81 -13.43
N HIS A 540 -1.85 -4.61 -12.23
CA HIS A 540 -0.44 -4.78 -11.87
C HIS A 540 0.52 -3.78 -12.53
N VAL A 541 1.42 -3.26 -11.70
CA VAL A 541 2.82 -3.08 -12.11
C VAL A 541 3.21 -4.42 -12.74
N ALA A 542 3.11 -4.52 -14.07
CA ALA A 542 3.67 -5.61 -14.83
C ALA A 542 5.20 -5.42 -14.82
N GLY A 543 5.78 -5.49 -13.62
CA GLY A 543 7.10 -6.06 -13.49
C GLY A 543 6.95 -7.50 -13.96
N ASN A 544 7.83 -7.92 -14.85
CA ASN A 544 8.02 -9.31 -15.20
C ASN A 544 8.44 -10.08 -13.92
N THR A 545 7.49 -10.35 -13.02
CA THR A 545 7.70 -11.03 -11.73
C THR A 545 7.63 -12.54 -11.87
N GLU A 546 7.41 -13.09 -13.08
CA GLU A 546 7.37 -14.54 -13.25
C GLU A 546 8.67 -15.23 -12.80
N ASN A 547 9.80 -14.50 -12.77
CA ASN A 547 11.10 -15.04 -12.40
C ASN A 547 11.57 -14.72 -10.97
N ILE A 548 10.93 -13.78 -10.26
CA ILE A 548 11.31 -13.41 -8.88
C ILE A 548 10.07 -13.43 -8.01
N ILE A 549 10.10 -14.26 -6.98
CA ILE A 549 9.04 -14.36 -5.99
C ILE A 549 9.63 -13.97 -4.65
N VAL A 550 9.18 -12.84 -4.10
CA VAL A 550 9.49 -12.46 -2.72
C VAL A 550 8.33 -12.92 -1.85
N SER A 551 8.58 -13.92 -1.01
CA SER A 551 7.65 -14.36 0.02
C SER A 551 7.96 -13.65 1.33
N HIS A 552 7.16 -13.91 2.37
CA HIS A 552 7.38 -13.35 3.71
C HIS A 552 8.74 -13.74 4.30
N SER A 553 9.30 -14.92 3.99
CA SER A 553 10.54 -15.41 4.60
C SER A 553 11.71 -15.54 3.64
N GLU A 554 11.50 -15.53 2.32
CA GLU A 554 12.57 -15.77 1.35
C GLU A 554 12.34 -15.11 0.00
N ILE A 555 13.43 -14.89 -0.72
CA ILE A 555 13.41 -14.51 -2.14
C ILE A 555 13.73 -15.75 -2.98
N THR A 556 12.85 -16.07 -3.93
CA THR A 556 13.05 -17.16 -4.88
C THR A 556 13.28 -16.61 -6.29
N TYR A 557 14.40 -16.97 -6.88
CA TYR A 557 14.72 -16.72 -8.28
C TYR A 557 14.50 -18.00 -9.08
N LYS A 558 13.56 -17.96 -10.03
CA LYS A 558 13.22 -19.10 -10.87
C LYS A 558 14.38 -19.46 -11.79
N ALA A 559 14.65 -20.75 -11.93
CA ALA A 559 15.56 -21.22 -12.96
C ALA A 559 15.03 -20.81 -14.34
N ILE A 560 15.80 -20.04 -15.10
CA ILE A 560 15.45 -19.69 -16.47
C ILE A 560 15.47 -21.00 -17.27
N GLU A 561 14.30 -21.49 -17.69
CA GLU A 561 14.24 -22.60 -18.64
C GLU A 561 15.01 -22.17 -19.89
N ALA A 562 16.11 -22.86 -20.19
CA ALA A 562 16.86 -22.65 -21.41
C ALA A 562 15.91 -22.92 -22.59
N THR A 563 15.24 -21.89 -23.05
CA THR A 563 14.38 -21.95 -24.23
C THR A 563 15.31 -22.30 -25.37
N LYS A 564 15.16 -23.52 -25.89
CA LYS A 564 15.93 -24.02 -27.04
C LYS A 564 15.81 -22.99 -28.16
N ARG A 565 16.88 -22.20 -28.35
CA ARG A 565 17.07 -21.35 -29.53
C ARG A 565 17.09 -22.19 -30.80
#